data_AF-A0A816CPK0-F1
#
_entry.id   AF-A0A816CPK0-F1
#
_cell.length_a   1.000
_cell.length_b   1.000
_cell.length_c   1.000
_cell.angle_alpha   90.00
_cell.angle_beta   90.00
_cell.angle_gamma   90.00
#
_symmetry.space_group_name_H-M   'P 1'
#
loop_
_entity.id
_entity.type
_entity.pdbx_description
1 polymer ?
#
loop_
_entity_poly.entity_id
_entity_poly.type
_entity_poly.pdbx_seq_one_letter_code
_entity_poly.pdbx_strand_id
1 'polypeptide(L)'
;MSEGNFEFNLISSFPSTFKNRPNGARKDIAQAFADLKPGFVRLPGGNDLEGPSIPERFIWNNTVGLLENRPGRRGTWTGYNTEGFGLLELLTFTEDIGATPILAVYAGYSLDGKAVPEDQLQPYIDEVIKELDFLTASADNNEMGALRKRLGRSQPFDIRYVEIGNEDWLGAAPSTYGYRWSAFYKALSQRYPKITFIATTTNNIKSPPAVDDHDYQVPLYFIENFRRYENVPRSGPKVLAGEFAVINDNDSYINDPFGPGRLSYPSVKSAVAESIYRIGFERNSDIIIGGCYAPVLQNVYNTQWTPNLIVFNTSFVVKTTSYLAQKIFGENLGNLILHSVAIGPTMTRQSIKQGEEGDGKLGNLYFIATKQTNTNTLIVKLASVDSKDITVTTQIEGSITSATGTAYILSAGSGVDPSKVSNTIDNPNAVSIITKSVSTEFGSFTITIPSWSVVVITLPL
;
A
#
# COMPACT_ATOMS: atom_id res chain seq x y z
N MET A 1 57.50 12.34 -21.27
CA MET A 1 56.15 11.75 -21.22
C MET A 1 55.46 12.35 -20.02
N SER A 2 54.18 12.71 -20.12
CA SER A 2 53.42 13.18 -18.96
C SER A 2 52.98 11.94 -18.16
N GLU A 3 53.53 11.76 -16.97
CA GLU A 3 53.22 10.65 -16.06
C GLU A 3 52.50 11.17 -14.81
N GLY A 4 51.45 10.48 -14.35
CA GLY A 4 50.67 10.88 -13.17
C GLY A 4 49.54 9.90 -12.81
N ASN A 5 49.05 10.01 -11.58
CA ASN A 5 47.92 9.23 -11.05
C ASN A 5 46.64 10.08 -11.04
N PHE A 6 45.50 9.46 -11.34
CA PHE A 6 44.18 10.09 -11.29
C PHE A 6 43.31 9.40 -10.24
N GLU A 7 42.65 10.19 -9.40
CA GLU A 7 41.68 9.73 -8.40
C GLU A 7 40.29 10.22 -8.78
N PHE A 8 39.31 9.32 -8.72
CA PHE A 8 37.91 9.62 -9.04
C PHE A 8 37.04 9.26 -7.84
N ASN A 9 36.07 10.12 -7.53
CA ASN A 9 35.05 9.87 -6.52
C ASN A 9 33.68 10.35 -7.05
N LEU A 10 32.60 9.78 -6.52
CA LEU A 10 31.21 10.14 -6.82
C LEU A 10 30.88 10.16 -8.33
N ILE A 11 31.12 9.02 -8.99
CA ILE A 11 30.76 8.86 -10.42
C ILE A 11 29.24 8.69 -10.53
N SER A 12 28.61 9.51 -11.36
CA SER A 12 27.15 9.49 -11.54
C SER A 12 26.76 9.61 -13.01
N SER A 13 25.75 8.85 -13.42
CA SER A 13 25.15 8.91 -14.74
C SER A 13 23.65 8.68 -14.61
N PHE A 14 22.86 9.69 -15.02
CA PHE A 14 21.41 9.65 -14.94
C PHE A 14 20.80 9.74 -16.35
N PRO A 15 19.85 8.87 -16.70
CA PRO A 15 18.95 9.15 -17.81
C PRO A 15 18.00 10.28 -17.45
N SER A 16 17.14 10.69 -18.39
CA SER A 16 16.05 11.60 -18.05
C SER A 16 15.14 10.99 -16.98
N THR A 17 14.81 11.77 -15.95
CA THR A 17 14.06 11.32 -14.76
C THR A 17 12.59 11.71 -14.82
N PHE A 18 11.75 11.04 -14.01
CA PHE A 18 10.33 11.36 -13.88
C PHE A 18 10.13 12.84 -13.51
N LYS A 19 9.18 13.50 -14.20
CA LYS A 19 8.92 14.96 -14.09
C LYS A 19 10.19 15.85 -14.23
N ASN A 20 11.25 15.33 -14.85
CA ASN A 20 12.56 16.00 -14.99
C ASN A 20 13.17 16.43 -13.64
N ARG A 21 12.89 15.69 -12.55
CA ARG A 21 13.46 15.97 -11.22
C ARG A 21 14.98 15.69 -11.22
N PRO A 22 15.84 16.64 -10.81
CA PRO A 22 17.23 16.33 -10.52
C PRO A 22 17.33 15.22 -9.49
N ASN A 23 18.27 14.28 -9.65
CA ASN A 23 18.41 13.12 -8.74
C ASN A 23 17.10 12.31 -8.59
N GLY A 24 16.27 12.33 -9.63
CA GLY A 24 14.90 11.82 -9.60
C GLY A 24 14.75 10.35 -9.97
N ALA A 25 13.51 9.87 -9.89
CA ALA A 25 13.16 8.48 -10.14
C ALA A 25 13.24 8.09 -11.63
N ARG A 26 13.52 6.81 -11.87
CA ARG A 26 13.44 6.18 -13.20
C ARG A 26 11.99 6.26 -13.74
N LYS A 27 11.85 6.75 -14.97
CA LYS A 27 10.56 7.19 -15.55
C LYS A 27 9.47 6.12 -15.64
N ASP A 28 9.79 4.95 -16.19
CA ASP A 28 8.85 3.84 -16.40
C ASP A 28 8.34 3.27 -15.08
N ILE A 29 9.22 3.09 -14.08
CA ILE A 29 8.85 2.67 -12.73
C ILE A 29 7.97 3.75 -12.07
N ALA A 30 8.40 5.00 -12.09
CA ALA A 30 7.63 6.11 -11.52
C ALA A 30 6.24 6.27 -12.16
N GLN A 31 6.15 6.08 -13.48
CA GLN A 31 4.86 6.09 -14.18
C GLN A 31 3.98 4.92 -13.73
N ALA A 32 4.54 3.73 -13.53
CA ALA A 32 3.78 2.59 -13.00
C ALA A 32 3.20 2.90 -11.59
N PHE A 33 3.91 3.62 -10.73
CA PHE A 33 3.35 4.12 -9.47
C PHE A 33 2.21 5.14 -9.70
N ALA A 34 2.42 6.15 -10.54
CA ALA A 34 1.43 7.18 -10.81
C ALA A 34 0.13 6.63 -11.44
N ASP A 35 0.26 5.58 -12.25
CA ASP A 35 -0.86 4.88 -12.89
C ASP A 35 -1.76 4.14 -11.88
N LEU A 36 -1.27 3.82 -10.67
CA LEU A 36 -2.09 3.20 -9.61
C LEU A 36 -3.08 4.18 -8.98
N LYS A 37 -2.89 5.49 -9.16
CA LYS A 37 -3.62 6.55 -8.44
C LYS A 37 -3.59 6.36 -6.91
N PRO A 38 -2.41 6.17 -6.30
CA PRO A 38 -2.32 5.89 -4.87
C PRO A 38 -2.80 7.09 -4.04
N GLY A 39 -3.57 6.83 -2.99
CA GLY A 39 -3.89 7.85 -1.98
C GLY A 39 -2.68 8.19 -1.11
N PHE A 40 -1.84 7.20 -0.80
CA PHE A 40 -0.65 7.38 0.02
C PHE A 40 0.52 6.47 -0.38
N VAL A 41 1.71 6.79 0.14
CA VAL A 41 2.91 5.95 0.10
C VAL A 41 3.50 5.87 1.51
N ARG A 42 3.67 4.67 2.05
CA ARG A 42 4.37 4.40 3.32
C ARG A 42 5.89 4.34 3.07
N LEU A 43 6.68 5.12 3.83
CA LEU A 43 8.13 5.28 3.63
C LEU A 43 8.83 5.81 4.90
N PRO A 44 10.16 5.68 5.07
CA PRO A 44 11.11 4.85 4.32
C PRO A 44 11.17 3.44 4.94
N GLY A 45 9.98 2.84 5.05
CA GLY A 45 9.70 1.76 5.97
C GLY A 45 9.92 0.35 5.46
N GLY A 46 9.25 -0.53 6.20
CA GLY A 46 9.67 -1.89 6.46
C GLY A 46 10.97 -1.92 7.26
N ASN A 47 11.57 -3.10 7.30
CA ASN A 47 12.81 -3.38 8.04
C ASN A 47 14.01 -2.50 7.66
N ASP A 48 13.96 -1.80 6.52
CA ASP A 48 15.05 -0.91 6.10
C ASP A 48 15.09 0.41 6.88
N LEU A 49 13.99 0.80 7.56
CA LEU A 49 13.93 1.86 8.57
C LEU A 49 14.73 1.50 9.82
N GLU A 50 14.48 0.29 10.34
CA GLU A 50 15.09 -0.24 11.57
C GLU A 50 16.59 -0.45 11.43
N GLY A 51 17.00 -0.90 10.24
CA GLY A 51 18.38 -1.24 9.92
C GLY A 51 18.89 -2.50 10.65
N PRO A 52 20.07 -3.00 10.26
CA PRO A 52 20.65 -4.18 10.89
C PRO A 52 21.13 -3.92 12.33
N SER A 53 21.36 -2.67 12.72
CA SER A 53 21.75 -2.27 14.07
C SER A 53 21.38 -0.79 14.32
N ILE A 54 21.33 -0.35 15.58
CA ILE A 54 20.96 1.04 15.94
C ILE A 54 21.81 2.11 15.21
N PRO A 55 23.14 1.93 15.02
CA PRO A 55 23.94 2.86 14.21
C PRO A 55 23.70 2.77 12.69
N GLU A 56 23.18 1.66 12.19
CA GLU A 56 22.93 1.38 10.77
C GLU A 56 21.45 1.54 10.36
N ARG A 57 20.61 2.06 11.27
CA ARG A 57 19.22 2.46 10.99
C ARG A 57 19.14 3.52 9.89
N PHE A 58 17.92 3.80 9.42
CA PHE A 58 17.66 4.99 8.63
C PHE A 58 17.83 6.27 9.48
N ILE A 59 18.72 7.16 9.04
CA ILE A 59 19.01 8.45 9.69
C ILE A 59 18.71 9.56 8.68
N TRP A 60 17.58 10.25 8.84
CA TRP A 60 17.02 11.11 7.80
C TRP A 60 17.99 12.21 7.32
N ASN A 61 18.77 12.81 8.22
CA ASN A 61 19.69 13.90 7.90
C ASN A 61 20.95 13.43 7.14
N ASN A 62 21.22 12.13 7.10
CA ASN A 62 22.25 11.55 6.22
C ASN A 62 21.76 11.39 4.76
N THR A 63 20.48 11.66 4.49
CA THR A 63 19.82 11.42 3.21
C THR A 63 19.46 12.69 2.46
N VAL A 64 19.81 13.86 3.00
CA VAL A 64 19.49 15.17 2.41
C VAL A 64 20.77 15.97 2.16
N GLY A 65 20.69 16.98 1.30
CA GLY A 65 21.85 17.78 0.91
C GLY A 65 22.63 17.17 -0.26
N LEU A 66 23.87 17.63 -0.44
CA LEU A 66 24.73 17.20 -1.54
C LEU A 66 25.09 15.72 -1.41
N LEU A 67 25.08 14.99 -2.53
CA LEU A 67 25.37 13.55 -2.56
C LEU A 67 26.75 13.21 -1.97
N GLU A 68 27.76 14.07 -2.16
CA GLU A 68 29.11 13.89 -1.59
C GLU A 68 29.14 13.86 -0.05
N ASN A 69 28.12 14.42 0.60
CA ASN A 69 27.99 14.45 2.05
C ASN A 69 27.02 13.40 2.58
N ARG A 70 26.43 12.56 1.70
CA ARG A 70 25.56 11.46 2.10
C ARG A 70 26.45 10.22 2.30
N PRO A 71 26.68 9.77 3.54
CA PRO A 71 27.61 8.68 3.80
C PRO A 71 27.10 7.34 3.25
N GLY A 72 25.79 7.24 3.00
CA GLY A 72 25.13 5.96 2.78
C GLY A 72 25.04 5.14 4.08
N ARG A 73 24.55 3.91 3.97
CA ARG A 73 24.53 2.92 5.06
C ARG A 73 24.41 1.51 4.51
N ARG A 74 24.71 0.53 5.36
CA ARG A 74 24.34 -0.86 5.07
C ARG A 74 22.82 -1.00 5.15
N GLY A 75 22.21 -1.50 4.07
CA GLY A 75 20.78 -1.80 4.06
C GLY A 75 20.46 -3.11 4.77
N THR A 76 19.18 -3.34 5.06
CA THR A 76 18.70 -4.60 5.66
C THR A 76 18.64 -5.74 4.64
N TRP A 77 18.32 -5.43 3.39
CA TRP A 77 18.02 -6.44 2.37
C TRP A 77 19.22 -6.78 1.50
N THR A 78 19.61 -5.89 0.58
CA THR A 78 20.83 -6.08 -0.21
C THR A 78 21.69 -4.85 -0.33
N GLY A 79 22.99 -5.11 -0.23
CA GLY A 79 24.02 -4.15 -0.57
C GLY A 79 24.07 -2.96 0.37
N TYR A 80 24.54 -1.85 -0.20
CA TYR A 80 24.75 -0.59 0.47
C TYR A 80 23.75 0.42 -0.08
N ASN A 81 22.97 1.04 0.79
CA ASN A 81 22.10 2.13 0.44
C ASN A 81 22.96 3.38 0.31
N THR A 82 22.99 3.98 -0.88
CA THR A 82 23.75 5.22 -1.12
C THR A 82 23.12 6.43 -0.44
N GLU A 83 21.86 6.31 -0.02
CA GLU A 83 21.00 7.42 0.42
C GLU A 83 20.85 8.52 -0.64
N GLY A 84 21.10 8.18 -1.92
CA GLY A 84 20.93 9.08 -3.05
C GLY A 84 19.46 9.39 -3.35
N PHE A 85 18.56 8.42 -3.22
CA PHE A 85 17.12 8.66 -3.27
C PHE A 85 16.58 8.79 -1.83
N GLY A 86 16.97 9.90 -1.19
CA GLY A 86 16.76 10.13 0.24
C GLY A 86 15.41 10.75 0.58
N LEU A 87 15.26 11.26 1.80
CA LEU A 87 13.99 11.76 2.32
C LEU A 87 13.36 12.82 1.39
N LEU A 88 14.14 13.81 0.95
CA LEU A 88 13.62 14.88 0.10
C LEU A 88 13.16 14.35 -1.27
N GLU A 89 13.92 13.43 -1.87
CA GLU A 89 13.57 12.81 -3.14
C GLU A 89 12.34 11.91 -3.02
N LEU A 90 12.25 11.11 -1.95
CA LEU A 90 11.11 10.24 -1.63
C LEU A 90 9.81 11.03 -1.49
N LEU A 91 9.78 12.06 -0.65
CA LEU A 91 8.56 12.86 -0.48
C LEU A 91 8.18 13.67 -1.72
N THR A 92 9.17 14.20 -2.44
CA THR A 92 8.91 14.89 -3.71
C THR A 92 8.32 13.95 -4.74
N PHE A 93 8.83 12.72 -4.82
CA PHE A 93 8.27 11.68 -5.68
C PHE A 93 6.83 11.32 -5.28
N THR A 94 6.55 11.18 -3.98
CA THR A 94 5.19 10.93 -3.47
C THR A 94 4.20 12.02 -3.90
N GLU A 95 4.58 13.30 -3.81
CA GLU A 95 3.76 14.41 -4.33
C GLU A 95 3.59 14.36 -5.87
N ASP A 96 4.68 14.06 -6.60
CA ASP A 96 4.68 14.03 -8.07
C ASP A 96 3.77 12.96 -8.67
N ILE A 97 3.54 11.87 -7.95
CA ILE A 97 2.59 10.81 -8.34
C ILE A 97 1.16 11.07 -7.82
N GLY A 98 0.94 12.16 -7.08
CA GLY A 98 -0.36 12.57 -6.57
C GLY A 98 -0.78 11.92 -5.25
N ALA A 99 0.16 11.40 -4.47
CA ALA A 99 -0.09 10.75 -3.18
C ALA A 99 0.37 11.61 -1.99
N THR A 100 -0.06 11.24 -0.78
CA THR A 100 0.48 11.78 0.47
C THR A 100 1.35 10.74 1.20
N PRO A 101 2.42 11.13 1.90
CA PRO A 101 3.21 10.17 2.66
C PRO A 101 2.53 9.69 3.94
N ILE A 102 2.74 8.41 4.26
CA ILE A 102 2.71 7.88 5.63
C ILE A 102 4.17 7.74 6.04
N LEU A 103 4.64 8.63 6.92
CA LEU A 103 6.05 8.70 7.30
C LEU A 103 6.30 7.76 8.49
N ALA A 104 7.05 6.69 8.27
CA ALA A 104 7.57 5.86 9.35
C ALA A 104 8.84 6.51 9.93
N VAL A 105 8.92 6.60 11.26
CA VAL A 105 10.05 7.18 11.98
C VAL A 105 10.69 6.13 12.87
N TYR A 106 12.02 6.18 12.99
CA TYR A 106 12.74 5.22 13.80
C TYR A 106 12.37 5.35 15.28
N ALA A 107 12.01 4.23 15.91
CA ALA A 107 11.48 4.19 17.27
C ALA A 107 12.39 3.46 18.27
N GLY A 108 13.71 3.43 18.03
CA GLY A 108 14.68 2.93 19.00
C GLY A 108 14.83 1.41 19.04
N TYR A 109 14.51 0.68 17.97
CA TYR A 109 14.71 -0.77 17.85
C TYR A 109 15.31 -1.14 16.48
N SER A 110 16.23 -2.09 16.45
CA SER A 110 16.87 -2.60 15.23
C SER A 110 16.87 -4.12 15.16
N LEU A 111 17.14 -4.65 13.97
CA LEU A 111 16.96 -6.07 13.64
C LEU A 111 18.01 -7.00 14.26
N ASP A 112 19.06 -6.47 14.91
CA ASP A 112 19.95 -7.24 15.79
C ASP A 112 19.32 -7.55 17.16
N GLY A 113 18.05 -7.19 17.34
CA GLY A 113 17.27 -7.48 18.53
C GLY A 113 17.43 -6.46 19.66
N LYS A 114 18.16 -5.37 19.43
CA LYS A 114 18.46 -4.37 20.47
C LYS A 114 17.48 -3.22 20.44
N ALA A 115 17.10 -2.79 21.64
CA ALA A 115 16.36 -1.55 21.87
C ALA A 115 17.26 -0.53 22.56
N VAL A 116 17.05 0.74 22.25
CA VAL A 116 17.61 1.86 23.00
C VAL A 116 16.99 1.87 24.41
N PRO A 117 17.78 1.90 25.50
CA PRO A 117 17.26 2.00 26.87
C PRO A 117 16.32 3.20 27.06
N GLU A 118 15.33 3.06 27.93
CA GLU A 118 14.30 4.10 28.16
C GLU A 118 14.89 5.47 28.52
N ASP A 119 15.92 5.51 29.35
CA ASP A 119 16.63 6.72 29.78
C ASP A 119 17.55 7.33 28.69
N GLN A 120 17.70 6.65 27.55
CA GLN A 120 18.54 7.05 26.42
C GLN A 120 17.73 7.35 25.14
N LEU A 121 16.40 7.38 25.21
CA LEU A 121 15.56 7.64 24.03
C LEU A 121 15.58 9.09 23.56
N GLN A 122 15.90 10.05 24.44
CA GLN A 122 15.73 11.48 24.13
C GLN A 122 16.45 11.93 22.84
N PRO A 123 17.71 11.54 22.56
CA PRO A 123 18.37 11.94 21.31
C PRO A 123 17.65 11.45 20.04
N TYR A 124 17.01 10.28 20.09
CA TYR A 124 16.25 9.72 18.96
C TYR A 124 14.90 10.44 18.80
N ILE A 125 14.26 10.82 19.91
CA ILE A 125 13.06 11.65 19.89
C ILE A 125 13.36 13.04 19.29
N ASP A 126 14.48 13.65 19.70
CA ASP A 126 14.92 14.95 19.17
C ASP A 126 15.26 14.87 17.67
N GLU A 127 15.83 13.76 17.21
CA GLU A 127 16.08 13.49 15.79
C GLU A 127 14.78 13.48 14.98
N VAL A 128 13.75 12.77 15.45
CA VAL A 128 12.42 12.73 14.82
C VAL A 128 11.72 14.08 14.88
N ILE A 129 11.87 14.84 15.96
CA ILE A 129 11.34 16.21 16.04
C ILE A 129 12.00 17.08 14.96
N LYS A 130 13.32 16.99 14.77
CA LYS A 130 14.01 17.74 13.70
C LYS A 130 13.58 17.28 12.31
N GLU A 131 13.35 15.98 12.11
CA GLU A 131 12.80 15.43 10.87
C GLU A 131 11.42 16.05 10.55
N LEU A 132 10.51 16.03 11.52
CA LEU A 132 9.17 16.58 11.34
C LEU A 132 9.17 18.10 11.19
N ASP A 133 10.02 18.83 11.91
CA ASP A 133 10.20 20.27 11.70
C ASP A 133 10.77 20.54 10.29
N PHE A 134 11.73 19.74 9.82
CA PHE A 134 12.28 19.83 8.46
C PHE A 134 11.18 19.64 7.42
N LEU A 135 10.27 18.69 7.62
CA LEU A 135 9.20 18.38 6.67
C LEU A 135 8.03 19.36 6.75
N THR A 136 7.64 19.80 7.95
CA THR A 136 6.33 20.46 8.17
C THR A 136 6.40 21.92 8.60
N ALA A 137 7.52 22.38 9.16
CA ALA A 137 7.60 23.74 9.68
C ALA A 137 7.69 24.79 8.56
N SER A 138 7.20 25.99 8.86
CA SER A 138 7.43 27.16 8.00
C SER A 138 8.92 27.45 7.91
N ALA A 139 9.38 27.78 6.69
CA ALA A 139 10.78 28.11 6.46
C ALA A 139 11.21 29.47 7.03
N ASP A 140 10.26 30.32 7.43
CA ASP A 140 10.56 31.68 7.84
C ASP A 140 10.91 31.79 9.34
N ASN A 141 10.42 30.85 10.16
CA ASN A 141 10.52 30.93 11.63
C ASN A 141 11.05 29.65 12.29
N ASN A 142 11.55 28.68 11.52
CA ASN A 142 12.10 27.43 12.04
C ASN A 142 13.38 27.06 11.28
N GLU A 143 14.42 26.67 12.02
CA GLU A 143 15.74 26.36 11.46
C GLU A 143 15.70 25.20 10.45
N MET A 144 14.94 24.15 10.76
CA MET A 144 14.81 22.97 9.90
C MET A 144 13.94 23.28 8.67
N GLY A 145 12.88 24.08 8.83
CA GLY A 145 12.13 24.62 7.68
C GLY A 145 13.01 25.47 6.75
N ALA A 146 13.88 26.31 7.32
CA ALA A 146 14.85 27.11 6.57
C ALA A 146 15.89 26.22 5.87
N LEU A 147 16.32 25.12 6.51
CA LEU A 147 17.18 24.12 5.88
C LEU A 147 16.49 23.48 4.67
N ARG A 148 15.23 23.03 4.79
CA ARG A 148 14.44 22.50 3.67
C ARG A 148 14.38 23.47 2.49
N LYS A 149 14.16 24.77 2.78
CA LYS A 149 14.17 25.85 1.77
C LYS A 149 15.53 25.98 1.08
N ARG A 150 16.64 25.97 1.83
CA ARG A 150 18.00 26.01 1.27
C ARG A 150 18.30 24.80 0.38
N LEU A 151 17.70 23.65 0.67
CA LEU A 151 17.81 22.43 -0.12
C LEU A 151 16.83 22.37 -1.31
N GLY A 152 16.19 23.50 -1.65
CA GLY A 152 15.38 23.63 -2.87
C GLY A 152 13.88 23.40 -2.68
N ARG A 153 13.39 23.22 -1.44
CA ARG A 153 11.96 23.04 -1.14
C ARG A 153 11.48 24.02 -0.08
N SER A 154 10.90 25.15 -0.50
CA SER A 154 10.38 26.15 0.45
C SER A 154 9.09 25.68 1.16
N GLN A 155 8.18 25.05 0.43
CA GLN A 155 6.88 24.65 0.95
C GLN A 155 6.99 23.43 1.87
N PRO A 156 6.29 23.40 3.02
CA PRO A 156 6.12 22.19 3.81
C PRO A 156 5.55 21.03 2.99
N PHE A 157 5.80 19.81 3.44
CA PHE A 157 5.12 18.62 2.98
C PHE A 157 3.81 18.41 3.76
N ASP A 158 2.82 17.80 3.11
CA ASP A 158 1.56 17.40 3.75
C ASP A 158 1.74 16.06 4.48
N ILE A 159 2.25 16.12 5.71
CA ILE A 159 2.41 14.94 6.59
C ILE A 159 1.19 14.83 7.51
N ARG A 160 0.28 13.92 7.21
CA ARG A 160 -0.94 13.67 8.00
C ARG A 160 -0.81 12.47 8.94
N TYR A 161 0.04 11.52 8.57
CA TYR A 161 0.25 10.26 9.27
C TYR A 161 1.73 10.03 9.54
N VAL A 162 2.04 9.66 10.77
CA VAL A 162 3.38 9.26 11.19
C VAL A 162 3.28 7.92 11.91
N GLU A 163 4.01 6.92 11.42
CA GLU A 163 4.12 5.62 12.07
C GLU A 163 5.37 5.58 12.94
N ILE A 164 5.22 5.14 14.19
CA ILE A 164 6.32 5.14 15.17
C ILE A 164 6.89 3.72 15.26
N GLY A 165 7.96 3.45 14.51
CA GLY A 165 8.60 2.14 14.43
C GLY A 165 8.22 1.36 13.18
N ASN A 166 8.56 0.06 13.19
CA ASN A 166 8.10 -0.94 12.23
C ASN A 166 8.06 -2.30 12.94
N GLU A 167 7.03 -3.10 12.70
CA GLU A 167 6.93 -4.50 13.15
C GLU A 167 7.26 -4.80 14.63
N ASP A 168 6.96 -3.88 15.57
CA ASP A 168 7.36 -4.03 16.98
C ASP A 168 6.61 -5.15 17.75
N TRP A 169 5.85 -6.00 17.05
CA TRP A 169 5.32 -7.27 17.57
C TRP A 169 6.28 -8.46 17.35
N LEU A 170 7.36 -8.29 16.57
CA LEU A 170 8.30 -9.36 16.22
C LEU A 170 9.53 -9.41 17.15
N GLY A 171 10.07 -10.62 17.30
CA GLY A 171 11.33 -10.85 18.02
C GLY A 171 11.30 -10.33 19.46
N ALA A 172 12.30 -9.51 19.81
CA ALA A 172 12.44 -8.94 21.15
C ALA A 172 11.72 -7.58 21.31
N ALA A 173 11.25 -6.97 20.22
CA ALA A 173 10.61 -5.65 20.22
C ALA A 173 9.40 -5.52 21.18
N PRO A 174 8.51 -6.53 21.34
CA PRO A 174 7.33 -6.42 22.20
C PRO A 174 7.63 -6.08 23.65
N SER A 175 8.81 -6.49 24.14
CA SER A 175 9.24 -6.25 25.53
C SER A 175 9.64 -4.82 25.81
N THR A 176 9.86 -4.02 24.75
CA THR A 176 10.38 -2.65 24.85
C THR A 176 9.45 -1.60 24.23
N TYR A 177 8.56 -2.01 23.33
CA TYR A 177 7.70 -1.07 22.60
C TYR A 177 6.82 -0.23 23.52
N GLY A 178 6.38 -0.77 24.67
CA GLY A 178 5.56 -0.03 25.64
C GLY A 178 6.17 1.30 26.09
N TYR A 179 7.45 1.30 26.48
CA TYR A 179 8.14 2.53 26.91
C TYR A 179 8.57 3.38 25.71
N ARG A 180 8.99 2.75 24.59
CA ARG A 180 9.38 3.46 23.36
C ARG A 180 8.19 4.24 22.79
N TRP A 181 7.08 3.57 22.53
CA TRP A 181 5.83 4.21 22.10
C TRP A 181 5.43 5.35 23.04
N SER A 182 5.41 5.10 24.35
CA SER A 182 4.97 6.11 25.33
C SER A 182 5.84 7.37 25.29
N ALA A 183 7.16 7.23 25.18
CA ALA A 183 8.10 8.34 25.12
C ALA A 183 7.97 9.13 23.80
N PHE A 184 8.00 8.44 22.66
CA PHE A 184 7.86 9.06 21.33
C PHE A 184 6.48 9.71 21.17
N TYR A 185 5.40 8.97 21.39
CA TYR A 185 4.04 9.47 21.22
C TYR A 185 3.77 10.68 22.11
N LYS A 186 4.20 10.67 23.38
CA LYS A 186 4.04 11.83 24.28
C LYS A 186 4.72 13.08 23.74
N ALA A 187 5.97 12.98 23.31
CA ALA A 187 6.72 14.12 22.80
C ALA A 187 6.15 14.64 21.47
N LEU A 188 5.84 13.73 20.55
CA LEU A 188 5.41 14.07 19.20
C LEU A 188 3.96 14.58 19.15
N SER A 189 3.03 13.94 19.86
CA SER A 189 1.60 14.35 19.86
C SER A 189 1.37 15.72 20.48
N GLN A 190 2.19 16.11 21.47
CA GLN A 190 2.12 17.46 22.04
C GLN A 190 2.57 18.54 21.06
N ARG A 191 3.60 18.27 20.26
CA ARG A 191 4.16 19.22 19.30
C ARG A 191 3.39 19.26 17.98
N TYR A 192 2.86 18.12 17.54
CA TYR A 192 2.20 17.94 16.25
C TYR A 192 0.76 17.42 16.42
N PRO A 193 -0.15 18.19 17.05
CA PRO A 193 -1.49 17.72 17.42
C PRO A 193 -2.41 17.43 16.22
N LYS A 194 -2.00 17.77 14.99
CA LYS A 194 -2.75 17.50 13.76
C LYS A 194 -2.32 16.21 13.05
N ILE A 195 -1.20 15.61 13.46
CA ILE A 195 -0.72 14.35 12.90
C ILE A 195 -1.41 13.19 13.62
N THR A 196 -1.91 12.23 12.85
CA THR A 196 -2.34 10.94 13.40
C THR A 196 -1.14 10.03 13.51
N PHE A 197 -0.81 9.64 14.75
CA PHE A 197 0.27 8.71 15.02
C PHE A 197 -0.23 7.27 14.96
N ILE A 198 0.49 6.43 14.21
CA ILE A 198 0.19 5.03 13.98
C ILE A 198 1.18 4.20 14.81
N ALA A 199 0.64 3.34 15.68
CA ALA A 199 1.43 2.34 16.38
C ALA A 199 1.63 1.11 15.49
N THR A 200 2.75 0.42 15.61
CA THR A 200 2.98 -0.85 14.91
C THR A 200 2.32 -2.03 15.63
N THR A 201 2.00 -1.90 16.91
CA THR A 201 1.25 -2.92 17.64
C THR A 201 0.43 -2.30 18.76
N THR A 202 -0.68 -2.95 19.14
CA THR A 202 -1.44 -2.61 20.35
C THR A 202 -0.95 -3.36 21.59
N ASN A 203 0.01 -4.28 21.43
CA ASN A 203 0.57 -5.04 22.54
C ASN A 203 1.27 -4.09 23.53
N ASN A 204 0.93 -4.20 24.81
CA ASN A 204 1.53 -3.43 25.91
C ASN A 204 1.41 -1.90 25.79
N ILE A 205 0.50 -1.39 24.94
CA ILE A 205 0.20 0.04 24.84
C ILE A 205 -1.30 0.29 25.00
N LYS A 206 -1.68 1.48 25.45
CA LYS A 206 -3.09 1.85 25.66
C LYS A 206 -3.54 2.85 24.61
N SER A 207 -4.59 2.47 23.88
CA SER A 207 -5.40 3.36 23.05
C SER A 207 -4.59 4.26 22.08
N PRO A 208 -3.76 3.70 21.19
CA PRO A 208 -3.14 4.51 20.14
C PRO A 208 -4.24 5.09 19.22
N PRO A 209 -4.00 6.23 18.54
CA PRO A 209 -4.97 6.78 17.57
C PRO A 209 -5.20 5.86 16.36
N ALA A 210 -4.15 5.18 15.93
CA ALA A 210 -4.16 4.22 14.83
C ALA A 210 -3.17 3.08 15.07
N VAL A 211 -3.37 1.95 14.40
CA VAL A 211 -2.46 0.79 14.40
C VAL A 211 -2.20 0.29 12.97
N ASP A 212 -1.01 -0.25 12.73
CA ASP A 212 -0.63 -0.91 11.49
C ASP A 212 -0.78 -2.45 11.58
N ASP A 213 -1.48 -3.04 10.62
CA ASP A 213 -1.68 -4.48 10.43
C ASP A 213 -0.87 -4.97 9.22
N HIS A 214 -0.07 -6.02 9.42
CA HIS A 214 0.66 -6.70 8.35
C HIS A 214 0.15 -8.13 8.13
N ASP A 215 -0.16 -8.48 6.87
CA ASP A 215 -0.70 -9.79 6.50
C ASP A 215 0.01 -10.37 5.26
N TYR A 216 0.93 -11.32 5.49
CA TYR A 216 1.57 -12.12 4.44
C TYR A 216 1.09 -13.56 4.49
N GLN A 217 0.19 -13.94 3.58
CA GLN A 217 -0.61 -15.15 3.75
C GLN A 217 -0.96 -15.87 2.43
N VAL A 218 -1.75 -16.94 2.52
CA VAL A 218 -2.32 -17.68 1.37
C VAL A 218 -3.67 -17.09 0.93
N PRO A 219 -4.17 -17.35 -0.30
CA PRO A 219 -5.46 -16.84 -0.78
C PRO A 219 -6.63 -17.05 0.17
N LEU A 220 -6.75 -18.25 0.74
CA LEU A 220 -7.85 -18.60 1.65
C LEU A 220 -7.94 -17.65 2.85
N TYR A 221 -6.81 -17.24 3.43
CA TYR A 221 -6.79 -16.30 4.54
C TYR A 221 -7.44 -14.96 4.18
N PHE A 222 -7.10 -14.39 3.03
CA PHE A 222 -7.64 -13.11 2.58
C PHE A 222 -9.14 -13.20 2.27
N ILE A 223 -9.58 -14.34 1.73
CA ILE A 223 -10.99 -14.63 1.44
C ILE A 223 -11.81 -14.76 2.74
N GLU A 224 -11.29 -15.51 3.72
CA GLU A 224 -11.95 -15.73 5.01
C GLU A 224 -11.96 -14.46 5.88
N ASN A 225 -10.95 -13.60 5.73
CA ASN A 225 -10.84 -12.33 6.46
C ASN A 225 -11.56 -11.15 5.79
N PHE A 226 -12.39 -11.39 4.77
CA PHE A 226 -13.24 -10.36 4.17
C PHE A 226 -14.00 -9.51 5.20
N ARG A 227 -14.53 -10.15 6.27
CA ARG A 227 -15.30 -9.48 7.33
C ARG A 227 -14.47 -9.09 8.55
N ARG A 228 -13.14 -9.24 8.54
CA ARG A 228 -12.27 -9.02 9.72
C ARG A 228 -12.57 -7.70 10.42
N TYR A 229 -12.70 -6.63 9.66
CA TYR A 229 -12.88 -5.28 10.20
C TYR A 229 -14.33 -4.91 10.54
N GLU A 230 -15.32 -5.72 10.15
CA GLU A 230 -16.72 -5.49 10.52
C GLU A 230 -16.94 -5.62 12.02
N ASN A 231 -16.10 -6.41 12.71
CA ASN A 231 -16.19 -6.66 14.15
C ASN A 231 -15.25 -5.79 15.00
N VAL A 232 -14.45 -4.92 14.38
CA VAL A 232 -13.56 -4.03 15.14
C VAL A 232 -14.36 -2.90 15.80
N PRO A 233 -14.17 -2.63 17.11
CA PRO A 233 -14.86 -1.54 17.79
C PRO A 233 -14.50 -0.17 17.19
N ARG A 234 -15.52 0.62 16.83
CA ARG A 234 -15.34 1.97 16.23
C ARG A 234 -14.78 3.00 17.20
N SER A 235 -14.80 2.71 18.50
CA SER A 235 -14.15 3.50 19.55
C SER A 235 -12.66 3.18 19.72
N GLY A 236 -12.16 2.14 19.03
CA GLY A 236 -10.76 1.73 19.05
C GLY A 236 -9.89 2.54 18.09
N PRO A 237 -8.60 2.16 17.94
CA PRO A 237 -7.72 2.77 16.96
C PRO A 237 -8.28 2.63 15.54
N LYS A 238 -7.99 3.61 14.68
CA LYS A 238 -8.05 3.41 13.23
C LYS A 238 -7.04 2.34 12.80
N VAL A 239 -7.24 1.72 11.65
CA VAL A 239 -6.33 0.68 11.16
C VAL A 239 -5.75 1.06 9.81
N LEU A 240 -4.44 0.94 9.68
CA LEU A 240 -3.73 0.88 8.40
C LEU A 240 -3.44 -0.60 8.13
N ALA A 241 -3.76 -1.11 6.95
CA ALA A 241 -3.24 -2.41 6.49
C ALA A 241 -1.92 -2.16 5.73
N GLY A 242 -0.86 -1.80 6.46
CA GLY A 242 0.35 -1.17 5.94
C GLY A 242 1.29 -2.10 5.21
N GLU A 243 1.07 -3.42 5.32
CA GLU A 243 1.67 -4.42 4.45
C GLU A 243 0.70 -5.58 4.24
N PHE A 244 0.39 -5.91 2.98
CA PHE A 244 -0.29 -7.17 2.68
C PHE A 244 0.10 -7.74 1.33
N ALA A 245 0.18 -9.07 1.25
CA ALA A 245 0.29 -9.79 -0.01
C ALA A 245 -0.08 -11.27 0.18
N VAL A 246 -0.68 -11.86 -0.85
CA VAL A 246 -0.63 -13.31 -0.98
C VAL A 246 0.78 -13.70 -1.39
N ILE A 247 1.44 -14.53 -0.58
CA ILE A 247 2.82 -14.95 -0.83
C ILE A 247 2.95 -16.40 -1.29
N ASN A 248 1.91 -17.21 -1.10
CA ASN A 248 1.88 -18.63 -1.47
C ASN A 248 0.46 -19.01 -1.90
N ASP A 249 0.29 -19.54 -3.10
CA ASP A 249 -1.04 -19.86 -3.66
C ASP A 249 -1.63 -21.18 -3.17
N ASN A 250 -0.86 -21.98 -2.42
CA ASN A 250 -1.32 -23.24 -1.89
C ASN A 250 -1.88 -23.07 -0.48
N ASP A 251 -3.20 -23.13 -0.36
CA ASP A 251 -3.94 -22.92 0.89
C ASP A 251 -3.61 -23.96 1.97
N SER A 252 -2.99 -25.10 1.63
CA SER A 252 -2.48 -26.04 2.64
C SER A 252 -1.38 -25.45 3.53
N TYR A 253 -0.77 -24.34 3.11
CA TYR A 253 0.28 -23.63 3.83
C TYR A 253 -0.23 -22.43 4.66
N ILE A 254 -1.53 -22.35 4.98
CA ILE A 254 -2.08 -21.25 5.81
C ILE A 254 -1.37 -21.08 7.17
N ASN A 255 -0.83 -22.17 7.73
CA ASN A 255 -0.07 -22.16 8.99
C ASN A 255 1.43 -21.89 8.82
N ASP A 256 1.93 -21.90 7.57
CA ASP A 256 3.32 -21.58 7.23
C ASP A 256 3.36 -21.02 5.80
N PRO A 257 2.91 -19.78 5.57
CA PRO A 257 2.82 -19.20 4.24
C PRO A 257 4.20 -18.97 3.59
N PHE A 258 5.27 -19.07 4.37
CA PHE A 258 6.67 -19.02 3.92
C PHE A 258 7.22 -20.38 3.47
N GLY A 259 6.46 -21.46 3.65
CA GLY A 259 6.82 -22.80 3.22
C GLY A 259 6.92 -23.00 1.70
N PRO A 260 7.09 -24.25 1.24
CA PRO A 260 7.14 -24.56 -0.19
C PRO A 260 5.91 -24.04 -0.95
N GLY A 261 6.10 -23.60 -2.19
CA GLY A 261 5.02 -23.00 -3.00
C GLY A 261 4.98 -21.47 -2.98
N ARG A 262 5.99 -20.82 -2.39
CA ARG A 262 6.22 -19.37 -2.49
C ARG A 262 6.09 -18.89 -3.92
N LEU A 263 5.28 -17.85 -4.13
CA LEU A 263 5.07 -17.23 -5.43
C LEU A 263 6.31 -16.45 -5.86
N SER A 264 6.82 -16.72 -7.06
CA SER A 264 7.82 -15.86 -7.71
C SER A 264 7.19 -14.58 -8.27
N TYR A 265 5.96 -14.68 -8.76
CA TYR A 265 5.15 -13.59 -9.29
C TYR A 265 3.72 -13.76 -8.77
N PRO A 266 2.97 -12.67 -8.54
CA PRO A 266 1.54 -12.79 -8.23
C PRO A 266 0.80 -13.51 -9.37
N SER A 267 -0.16 -14.35 -9.00
CA SER A 267 -1.09 -15.04 -9.91
C SER A 267 -2.44 -14.32 -10.00
N VAL A 268 -3.34 -14.76 -10.88
CA VAL A 268 -4.73 -14.27 -10.84
C VAL A 268 -5.42 -14.69 -9.53
N LYS A 269 -5.14 -15.91 -9.03
CA LYS A 269 -5.71 -16.39 -7.75
C LYS A 269 -5.38 -15.45 -6.60
N SER A 270 -4.10 -15.07 -6.46
CA SER A 270 -3.64 -14.11 -5.46
C SER A 270 -4.33 -12.74 -5.59
N ALA A 271 -4.36 -12.17 -6.80
CA ALA A 271 -4.95 -10.87 -7.06
C ALA A 271 -6.46 -10.80 -6.76
N VAL A 272 -7.19 -11.89 -7.00
CA VAL A 272 -8.63 -12.01 -6.66
C VAL A 272 -8.83 -12.04 -5.15
N ALA A 273 -8.05 -12.86 -4.43
CA ALA A 273 -8.14 -12.97 -2.97
C ALA A 273 -7.79 -11.65 -2.27
N GLU A 274 -6.73 -10.97 -2.72
CA GLU A 274 -6.35 -9.63 -2.25
C GLU A 274 -7.45 -8.59 -2.52
N SER A 275 -8.14 -8.70 -3.66
CA SER A 275 -9.25 -7.79 -3.98
C SER A 275 -10.44 -8.00 -3.07
N ILE A 276 -10.73 -9.23 -2.65
CA ILE A 276 -11.77 -9.53 -1.65
C ILE A 276 -11.43 -8.86 -0.32
N TYR A 277 -10.18 -8.97 0.13
CA TYR A 277 -9.73 -8.31 1.36
C TYR A 277 -9.91 -6.79 1.28
N ARG A 278 -9.58 -6.19 0.13
CA ARG A 278 -9.76 -4.74 -0.12
C ARG A 278 -11.22 -4.29 -0.21
N ILE A 279 -12.13 -5.11 -0.70
CA ILE A 279 -13.58 -4.83 -0.58
C ILE A 279 -13.94 -4.74 0.92
N GLY A 280 -13.39 -5.62 1.76
CA GLY A 280 -13.50 -5.54 3.21
C GLY A 280 -12.99 -4.21 3.78
N PHE A 281 -11.88 -3.69 3.25
CA PHE A 281 -11.37 -2.37 3.65
C PHE A 281 -12.34 -1.24 3.32
N GLU A 282 -12.82 -1.17 2.07
CA GLU A 282 -13.72 -0.09 1.64
C GLU A 282 -15.04 -0.11 2.42
N ARG A 283 -15.57 -1.29 2.72
CA ARG A 283 -16.78 -1.47 3.56
C ARG A 283 -16.60 -0.96 4.98
N ASN A 284 -15.36 -0.94 5.48
CA ASN A 284 -15.00 -0.50 6.82
C ASN A 284 -14.12 0.76 6.80
N SER A 285 -14.24 1.57 5.73
CA SER A 285 -13.47 2.82 5.58
C SER A 285 -13.83 3.91 6.59
N ASP A 286 -14.83 3.66 7.46
CA ASP A 286 -15.04 4.44 8.67
C ASP A 286 -13.88 4.28 9.66
N ILE A 287 -13.17 3.14 9.69
CA ILE A 287 -12.02 2.88 10.58
C ILE A 287 -10.72 2.55 9.83
N ILE A 288 -10.80 2.07 8.59
CA ILE A 288 -9.63 1.76 7.76
C ILE A 288 -9.10 3.02 7.10
N ILE A 289 -7.84 3.37 7.38
CA ILE A 289 -7.10 4.46 6.72
C ILE A 289 -6.82 4.10 5.26
N GLY A 290 -6.45 2.83 5.02
CA GLY A 290 -6.26 2.23 3.71
C GLY A 290 -5.36 0.99 3.80
N GLY A 291 -4.90 0.47 2.65
CA GLY A 291 -3.94 -0.63 2.63
C GLY A 291 -2.81 -0.46 1.61
N CYS A 292 -1.63 -0.99 1.93
CA CYS A 292 -0.44 -1.02 1.10
C CYS A 292 -0.08 -2.46 0.71
N TYR A 293 -0.03 -2.77 -0.59
CA TYR A 293 0.59 -4.01 -1.02
C TYR A 293 2.10 -3.94 -0.75
N ALA A 294 2.68 -5.01 -0.21
CA ALA A 294 4.12 -5.08 0.03
C ALA A 294 4.72 -6.43 -0.39
N PRO A 295 5.97 -6.45 -0.91
CA PRO A 295 6.77 -5.29 -1.31
C PRO A 295 6.41 -4.80 -2.72
N VAL A 296 6.61 -3.51 -2.99
CA VAL A 296 6.15 -2.91 -4.26
C VAL A 296 7.09 -3.21 -5.43
N LEU A 297 8.41 -3.22 -5.22
CA LEU A 297 9.40 -3.28 -6.29
C LEU A 297 10.25 -4.54 -6.24
N GLN A 298 10.55 -5.12 -7.41
CA GLN A 298 11.48 -6.23 -7.57
C GLN A 298 12.44 -6.00 -8.74
N ASN A 299 13.74 -5.91 -8.45
CA ASN A 299 14.76 -6.09 -9.48
C ASN A 299 15.05 -7.58 -9.65
N VAL A 300 14.76 -8.14 -10.83
CA VAL A 300 14.92 -9.58 -11.07
C VAL A 300 16.37 -10.07 -11.01
N TYR A 301 17.34 -9.17 -11.15
CA TYR A 301 18.76 -9.55 -11.01
C TYR A 301 19.23 -9.58 -9.55
N ASN A 302 18.47 -9.01 -8.63
CA ASN A 302 18.82 -8.98 -7.22
C ASN A 302 17.55 -8.94 -6.36
N THR A 303 16.94 -10.11 -6.16
CA THR A 303 15.68 -10.28 -5.43
C THR A 303 15.91 -10.94 -4.07
N GLN A 304 15.28 -10.42 -3.00
CA GLN A 304 15.35 -10.97 -1.64
C GLN A 304 13.99 -11.46 -1.14
N TRP A 305 12.91 -10.93 -1.72
CA TRP A 305 11.54 -11.25 -1.37
C TRP A 305 10.70 -11.34 -2.64
N THR A 306 9.78 -12.29 -2.66
CA THR A 306 8.75 -12.43 -3.69
C THR A 306 7.41 -12.79 -3.04
N PRO A 307 6.28 -12.58 -3.70
CA PRO A 307 6.11 -11.82 -4.94
C PRO A 307 6.12 -10.30 -4.70
N ASN A 308 6.09 -9.51 -5.78
CA ASN A 308 6.12 -8.05 -5.72
C ASN A 308 5.14 -7.43 -6.71
N LEU A 309 4.74 -6.18 -6.46
CA LEU A 309 3.72 -5.51 -7.28
C LEU A 309 4.24 -5.13 -8.69
N ILE A 310 5.46 -4.61 -8.76
CA ILE A 310 6.09 -4.14 -9.99
C ILE A 310 7.45 -4.83 -10.11
N VAL A 311 7.63 -5.60 -11.17
CA VAL A 311 8.88 -6.32 -11.43
C VAL A 311 9.63 -5.62 -12.55
N PHE A 312 10.94 -5.49 -12.46
CA PHE A 312 11.73 -4.81 -13.48
C PHE A 312 13.14 -5.39 -13.63
N ASN A 313 13.72 -5.09 -14.79
CA ASN A 313 15.15 -5.19 -15.05
C ASN A 313 15.66 -3.83 -15.55
N THR A 314 16.88 -3.74 -16.07
CA THR A 314 17.45 -2.47 -16.57
C THR A 314 16.67 -1.82 -17.70
N SER A 315 15.85 -2.57 -18.43
CA SER A 315 15.20 -2.14 -19.68
C SER A 315 13.67 -2.21 -19.66
N PHE A 316 13.08 -3.06 -18.83
CA PHE A 316 11.64 -3.36 -18.85
C PHE A 316 11.02 -3.34 -17.46
N VAL A 317 9.74 -3.01 -17.41
CA VAL A 317 8.87 -3.03 -16.22
C VAL A 317 7.66 -3.91 -16.53
N VAL A 318 7.31 -4.78 -15.60
CA VAL A 318 6.17 -5.69 -15.66
C VAL A 318 5.18 -5.33 -14.57
N LYS A 319 3.93 -5.15 -14.99
CA LYS A 319 2.76 -4.90 -14.16
C LYS A 319 2.15 -6.27 -13.82
N THR A 320 2.31 -6.74 -12.58
CA THR A 320 1.83 -8.07 -12.16
C THR A 320 0.31 -8.15 -12.08
N THR A 321 -0.26 -9.35 -11.89
CA THR A 321 -1.72 -9.51 -11.73
C THR A 321 -2.25 -8.73 -10.52
N SER A 322 -1.54 -8.74 -9.39
CA SER A 322 -1.87 -7.91 -8.23
C SER A 322 -1.76 -6.42 -8.55
N TYR A 323 -0.79 -5.98 -9.36
CA TYR A 323 -0.74 -4.59 -9.82
C TYR A 323 -1.99 -4.21 -10.61
N LEU A 324 -2.43 -5.07 -11.54
CA LEU A 324 -3.61 -4.79 -12.34
C LEU A 324 -4.86 -4.69 -11.45
N ALA A 325 -5.01 -5.56 -10.46
CA ALA A 325 -6.10 -5.48 -9.47
C ALA A 325 -6.02 -4.22 -8.59
N GLN A 326 -4.82 -3.85 -8.13
CA GLN A 326 -4.58 -2.60 -7.41
C GLN A 326 -4.99 -1.39 -8.24
N LYS A 327 -4.56 -1.34 -9.52
CA LYS A 327 -4.85 -0.29 -10.48
C LYS A 327 -6.35 -0.11 -10.72
N ILE A 328 -7.09 -1.19 -11.02
CA ILE A 328 -8.54 -1.07 -11.27
C ILE A 328 -9.25 -0.47 -10.06
N PHE A 329 -8.89 -0.86 -8.83
CA PHE A 329 -9.50 -0.28 -7.63
C PHE A 329 -9.10 1.18 -7.39
N GLY A 330 -7.81 1.51 -7.56
CA GLY A 330 -7.28 2.86 -7.31
C GLY A 330 -7.81 3.89 -8.30
N GLU A 331 -7.99 3.52 -9.57
CA GLU A 331 -8.61 4.38 -10.59
C GLU A 331 -10.13 4.56 -10.37
N ASN A 332 -10.75 3.70 -9.56
CA ASN A 332 -12.20 3.66 -9.37
C ASN A 332 -12.55 3.64 -7.88
N LEU A 333 -12.20 4.70 -7.15
CA LEU A 333 -12.51 4.84 -5.71
C LEU A 333 -13.63 5.87 -5.52
N GLY A 334 -14.76 5.44 -4.95
CA GLY A 334 -15.84 6.34 -4.56
C GLY A 334 -15.61 6.95 -3.17
N ASN A 335 -16.21 8.11 -2.92
CA ASN A 335 -16.12 8.82 -1.64
C ASN A 335 -17.41 8.76 -0.80
N LEU A 336 -18.38 7.95 -1.22
CA LEU A 336 -19.60 7.64 -0.49
C LEU A 336 -19.93 6.15 -0.64
N ILE A 337 -20.00 5.41 0.46
CA ILE A 337 -20.49 4.02 0.42
C ILE A 337 -22.00 4.05 0.17
N LEU A 338 -22.46 3.20 -0.74
CA LEU A 338 -23.87 3.00 -1.00
C LEU A 338 -24.35 1.72 -0.31
N HIS A 339 -25.60 1.72 0.13
CA HIS A 339 -26.25 0.50 0.58
C HIS A 339 -26.42 -0.45 -0.61
N SER A 340 -25.80 -1.63 -0.54
CA SER A 340 -25.86 -2.65 -1.58
C SER A 340 -26.12 -4.01 -0.96
N VAL A 341 -27.08 -4.74 -1.52
CA VAL A 341 -27.44 -6.09 -1.10
C VAL A 341 -27.61 -7.01 -2.30
N ALA A 342 -27.42 -8.31 -2.10
CA ALA A 342 -27.58 -9.33 -3.14
C ALA A 342 -28.51 -10.45 -2.67
N ILE A 343 -29.37 -10.95 -3.56
CA ILE A 343 -30.30 -12.05 -3.28
C ILE A 343 -30.01 -13.24 -4.19
N GLY A 344 -29.98 -14.43 -3.60
CA GLY A 344 -30.04 -15.69 -4.33
C GLY A 344 -31.49 -16.13 -4.62
N PRO A 345 -31.70 -17.25 -5.33
CA PRO A 345 -33.03 -17.75 -5.72
C PRO A 345 -34.01 -17.98 -4.56
N THR A 346 -33.50 -18.23 -3.35
CA THR A 346 -34.28 -18.54 -2.15
C THR A 346 -34.33 -17.38 -1.14
N MET A 347 -33.74 -16.23 -1.47
CA MET A 347 -33.61 -15.09 -0.57
C MET A 347 -34.57 -13.96 -0.96
N THR A 348 -34.97 -13.16 0.02
CA THR A 348 -35.67 -11.88 -0.21
C THR A 348 -34.81 -10.74 0.28
N ARG A 349 -35.03 -9.52 -0.22
CA ARG A 349 -34.25 -8.35 0.26
C ARG A 349 -34.44 -8.10 1.76
N GLN A 350 -35.66 -8.34 2.25
CA GLN A 350 -36.02 -8.16 3.66
C GLN A 350 -35.37 -9.19 4.59
N SER A 351 -34.90 -10.34 4.06
CA SER A 351 -34.23 -11.35 4.89
C SER A 351 -32.75 -11.04 5.14
N ILE A 352 -32.16 -10.09 4.42
CA ILE A 352 -30.73 -9.78 4.50
C ILE A 352 -30.44 -8.98 5.76
N LYS A 353 -29.45 -9.43 6.53
CA LYS A 353 -28.96 -8.76 7.73
C LYS A 353 -27.51 -8.35 7.52
N GLN A 354 -27.12 -7.28 8.20
CA GLN A 354 -25.74 -6.82 8.21
C GLN A 354 -24.81 -7.94 8.70
N GLY A 355 -23.70 -8.16 7.99
CA GLY A 355 -22.72 -9.20 8.31
C GLY A 355 -23.10 -10.61 7.85
N GLU A 356 -24.30 -10.81 7.27
CA GLU A 356 -24.77 -12.11 6.81
C GLU A 356 -24.70 -12.25 5.27
N GLU A 357 -25.10 -13.42 4.76
CA GLU A 357 -25.20 -13.66 3.33
C GLU A 357 -26.18 -12.65 2.68
N GLY A 358 -25.78 -12.08 1.55
CA GLY A 358 -26.48 -11.01 0.86
C GLY A 358 -25.99 -9.60 1.23
N ASP A 359 -25.24 -9.43 2.33
CA ASP A 359 -24.59 -8.15 2.68
C ASP A 359 -23.09 -8.17 2.34
N GLY A 360 -22.74 -7.63 1.17
CA GLY A 360 -21.36 -7.58 0.66
C GLY A 360 -20.79 -8.92 0.18
N LYS A 361 -21.50 -10.03 0.39
CA LYS A 361 -21.13 -11.37 -0.08
C LYS A 361 -22.38 -12.19 -0.43
N LEU A 362 -22.38 -12.90 -1.55
CA LEU A 362 -23.36 -13.91 -1.92
C LEU A 362 -22.64 -15.11 -2.58
N GLY A 363 -22.66 -16.25 -1.91
CA GLY A 363 -21.90 -17.45 -2.26
C GLY A 363 -20.41 -17.13 -2.32
N ASN A 364 -19.84 -17.30 -3.52
CA ASN A 364 -18.44 -17.04 -3.84
C ASN A 364 -18.20 -15.66 -4.47
N LEU A 365 -19.20 -14.79 -4.46
CA LEU A 365 -19.14 -13.43 -5.01
C LEU A 365 -19.13 -12.40 -3.87
N TYR A 366 -18.14 -11.52 -3.88
CA TYR A 366 -17.92 -10.45 -2.90
C TYR A 366 -18.10 -9.11 -3.59
N PHE A 367 -18.70 -8.12 -2.92
CA PHE A 367 -19.04 -6.86 -3.57
C PHE A 367 -19.13 -5.65 -2.63
N ILE A 368 -18.95 -4.48 -3.23
CA ILE A 368 -19.29 -3.18 -2.65
C ILE A 368 -19.76 -2.23 -3.75
N ALA A 369 -20.74 -1.38 -3.43
CA ALA A 369 -21.10 -0.23 -4.27
C ALA A 369 -20.69 1.07 -3.56
N THR A 370 -20.04 1.96 -4.30
CA THR A 370 -19.70 3.31 -3.85
C THR A 370 -20.13 4.33 -4.90
N LYS A 371 -20.23 5.59 -4.51
CA LYS A 371 -20.46 6.72 -5.40
C LYS A 371 -19.28 7.66 -5.33
N GLN A 372 -18.77 8.05 -6.49
CA GLN A 372 -17.88 9.17 -6.60
C GLN A 372 -18.71 10.43 -6.82
N THR A 373 -18.83 11.25 -5.77
CA THR A 373 -19.81 12.34 -5.71
C THR A 373 -19.48 13.52 -6.62
N ASN A 374 -18.20 13.82 -6.86
CA ASN A 374 -17.80 14.96 -7.71
C ASN A 374 -18.11 14.73 -9.20
N THR A 375 -18.05 13.49 -9.68
CA THR A 375 -18.39 13.10 -11.06
C THR A 375 -19.76 12.45 -11.18
N ASN A 376 -20.51 12.36 -10.08
CA ASN A 376 -21.80 11.66 -9.98
C ASN A 376 -21.74 10.24 -10.58
N THR A 377 -20.72 9.45 -10.24
CA THR A 377 -20.48 8.13 -10.83
C THR A 377 -20.73 7.02 -9.82
N LEU A 378 -21.59 6.06 -10.15
CA LEU A 378 -21.71 4.79 -9.44
C LEU A 378 -20.49 3.92 -9.76
N ILE A 379 -19.93 3.30 -8.74
CA ILE A 379 -18.83 2.35 -8.84
C ILE A 379 -19.24 1.06 -8.13
N VAL A 380 -19.32 -0.05 -8.85
CA VAL A 380 -19.59 -1.37 -8.28
C VAL A 380 -18.35 -2.23 -8.44
N LYS A 381 -17.79 -2.71 -7.33
CA LYS A 381 -16.63 -3.61 -7.32
C LYS A 381 -17.09 -5.00 -6.92
N LEU A 382 -16.66 -6.00 -7.69
CA LEU A 382 -17.03 -7.40 -7.56
C LEU A 382 -15.76 -8.25 -7.62
N ALA A 383 -15.66 -9.26 -6.77
CA ALA A 383 -14.63 -10.28 -6.84
C ALA A 383 -15.26 -11.67 -6.69
N SER A 384 -14.98 -12.57 -7.62
CA SER A 384 -15.52 -13.93 -7.65
C SER A 384 -14.41 -14.95 -7.46
N VAL A 385 -14.60 -15.90 -6.55
CA VAL A 385 -13.76 -17.11 -6.41
C VAL A 385 -14.46 -18.35 -6.96
N ASP A 386 -15.56 -18.16 -7.69
CA ASP A 386 -16.29 -19.28 -8.28
C ASP A 386 -15.52 -19.89 -9.46
N SER A 387 -15.63 -21.21 -9.58
CA SER A 387 -15.09 -21.98 -10.70
C SER A 387 -15.85 -21.75 -12.02
N LYS A 388 -17.04 -21.15 -11.96
CA LYS A 388 -17.90 -20.86 -13.11
C LYS A 388 -18.22 -19.38 -13.19
N ASP A 389 -18.58 -18.94 -14.39
CA ASP A 389 -19.09 -17.60 -14.62
C ASP A 389 -20.43 -17.41 -13.87
N ILE A 390 -20.59 -16.24 -13.24
CA ILE A 390 -21.80 -15.85 -12.51
C ILE A 390 -22.51 -14.76 -13.31
N THR A 391 -23.81 -14.91 -13.58
CA THR A 391 -24.61 -13.82 -14.15
C THR A 391 -25.19 -12.97 -13.02
N VAL A 392 -24.85 -11.68 -13.02
CA VAL A 392 -25.32 -10.71 -12.02
C VAL A 392 -26.23 -9.70 -12.71
N THR A 393 -27.44 -9.54 -12.17
CA THR A 393 -28.35 -8.45 -12.54
C THR A 393 -28.39 -7.45 -11.40
N THR A 394 -28.03 -6.21 -11.69
CA THR A 394 -27.95 -5.12 -10.71
C THR A 394 -29.07 -4.14 -10.99
N GLN A 395 -29.94 -3.95 -9.99
CA GLN A 395 -30.96 -2.91 -10.00
C GLN A 395 -30.48 -1.69 -9.21
N ILE A 396 -30.57 -0.51 -9.83
CA ILE A 396 -30.24 0.76 -9.20
C ILE A 396 -31.54 1.47 -8.86
N GLU A 397 -31.68 1.84 -7.59
CA GLU A 397 -32.86 2.51 -7.06
C GLU A 397 -32.50 3.91 -6.58
N GLY A 398 -33.44 4.85 -6.71
CA GLY A 398 -33.25 6.22 -6.24
C GLY A 398 -32.31 7.09 -7.09
N SER A 399 -31.97 6.65 -8.31
CA SER A 399 -31.18 7.44 -9.27
C SER A 399 -31.62 7.16 -10.70
N ILE A 400 -31.42 8.15 -11.57
CA ILE A 400 -31.40 7.93 -13.03
C ILE A 400 -30.02 7.37 -13.37
N THR A 401 -29.92 6.58 -14.43
CA THR A 401 -28.65 6.06 -14.93
C THR A 401 -28.42 6.54 -16.35
N SER A 402 -27.17 6.81 -16.70
CA SER A 402 -26.77 6.90 -18.10
C SER A 402 -27.01 5.58 -18.82
N ALA A 403 -27.24 5.62 -20.13
CA ALA A 403 -27.53 4.42 -20.93
C ALA A 403 -26.36 3.42 -21.01
N THR A 404 -25.13 3.90 -20.76
CA THR A 404 -23.90 3.13 -20.90
C THR A 404 -22.95 3.38 -19.74
N GLY A 405 -22.44 2.30 -19.16
CA GLY A 405 -21.30 2.30 -18.23
C GLY A 405 -20.11 1.52 -18.81
N THR A 406 -19.05 1.40 -18.02
CA THR A 406 -17.83 0.67 -18.39
C THR A 406 -17.51 -0.36 -17.32
N ALA A 407 -17.27 -1.60 -17.73
CA ALA A 407 -16.74 -2.67 -16.90
C ALA A 407 -15.26 -2.92 -17.20
N TYR A 408 -14.45 -2.97 -16.16
CA TYR A 408 -13.05 -3.36 -16.16
C TYR A 408 -12.93 -4.75 -15.53
N ILE A 409 -12.35 -5.70 -16.26
CA ILE A 409 -12.37 -7.11 -15.91
C ILE A 409 -10.94 -7.65 -15.89
N LEU A 410 -10.54 -8.24 -14.77
CA LEU A 410 -9.32 -9.03 -14.62
C LEU A 410 -9.72 -10.47 -14.31
N SER A 411 -9.30 -11.43 -15.14
CA SER A 411 -9.57 -12.85 -14.94
C SER A 411 -8.54 -13.71 -15.66
N ALA A 412 -8.39 -14.97 -15.25
CA ALA A 412 -7.55 -15.94 -15.96
C ALA A 412 -8.16 -16.39 -17.30
N GLY A 413 -9.47 -16.20 -17.48
CA GLY A 413 -10.25 -16.74 -18.59
C GLY A 413 -10.98 -18.03 -18.20
N SER A 414 -12.09 -18.30 -18.89
CA SER A 414 -12.94 -19.44 -18.59
C SER A 414 -12.19 -20.77 -18.77
N GLY A 415 -12.26 -21.64 -17.76
CA GLY A 415 -11.61 -22.96 -17.78
C GLY A 415 -10.10 -22.95 -17.53
N VAL A 416 -9.52 -21.80 -17.20
CA VAL A 416 -8.08 -21.67 -16.90
C VAL A 416 -7.85 -21.68 -15.38
N ASP A 417 -6.86 -22.45 -14.92
CA ASP A 417 -6.46 -22.44 -13.51
C ASP A 417 -5.84 -21.07 -13.13
N PRO A 418 -6.50 -20.28 -12.26
CA PRO A 418 -6.05 -18.94 -11.91
C PRO A 418 -4.72 -18.91 -11.15
N SER A 419 -4.30 -20.03 -10.55
CA SER A 419 -3.00 -20.15 -9.86
C SER A 419 -1.81 -20.31 -10.83
N LYS A 420 -2.09 -20.58 -12.11
CA LYS A 420 -1.07 -20.79 -13.16
C LYS A 420 -0.88 -19.60 -14.08
N VAL A 421 -1.59 -18.51 -13.85
CA VAL A 421 -1.54 -17.33 -14.72
C VAL A 421 -0.96 -16.13 -13.99
N SER A 422 0.21 -15.69 -14.44
CA SER A 422 0.98 -14.57 -13.90
C SER A 422 1.64 -13.79 -15.03
N ASN A 423 1.76 -12.47 -14.86
CA ASN A 423 2.63 -11.67 -15.71
C ASN A 423 4.08 -11.81 -15.20
N THR A 424 4.98 -12.22 -16.09
CA THR A 424 6.41 -12.45 -15.79
C THR A 424 7.30 -11.60 -16.69
N ILE A 425 8.62 -11.60 -16.49
CA ILE A 425 9.54 -10.95 -17.43
C ILE A 425 9.42 -11.53 -18.86
N ASP A 426 9.26 -12.85 -18.97
CA ASP A 426 9.20 -13.54 -20.26
C ASP A 426 7.83 -13.45 -20.92
N ASN A 427 6.77 -13.30 -20.12
CA ASN A 427 5.41 -13.10 -20.59
C ASN A 427 4.72 -11.96 -19.81
N PRO A 428 5.06 -10.69 -20.13
CA PRO A 428 4.64 -9.54 -19.32
C PRO A 428 3.16 -9.20 -19.45
N ASN A 429 2.45 -9.82 -20.40
CA ASN A 429 1.04 -9.54 -20.69
C ASN A 429 0.23 -10.85 -20.78
N ALA A 430 0.58 -11.87 -19.98
CA ALA A 430 -0.22 -13.09 -19.85
C ALA A 430 -1.67 -12.79 -19.45
N VAL A 431 -1.86 -11.72 -18.66
CA VAL A 431 -3.15 -11.16 -18.27
C VAL A 431 -3.12 -9.65 -18.46
N SER A 432 -4.24 -9.10 -18.89
CA SER A 432 -4.49 -7.66 -18.98
C SER A 432 -5.91 -7.34 -18.50
N ILE A 433 -6.17 -6.05 -18.25
CA ILE A 433 -7.50 -5.56 -17.90
C ILE A 433 -8.32 -5.47 -19.18
N ILE A 434 -9.41 -6.23 -19.26
CA ILE A 434 -10.36 -6.18 -20.37
C ILE A 434 -11.40 -5.10 -20.05
N THR A 435 -11.64 -4.19 -21.00
CA THR A 435 -12.67 -3.16 -20.88
C THR A 435 -13.87 -3.52 -21.74
N LYS A 436 -15.08 -3.45 -21.17
CA LYS A 436 -16.34 -3.70 -21.88
C LYS A 436 -17.36 -2.61 -21.58
N SER A 437 -18.19 -2.27 -22.56
CA SER A 437 -19.37 -1.43 -22.32
C SER A 437 -20.45 -2.23 -21.57
N VAL A 438 -21.12 -1.61 -20.62
CA VAL A 438 -22.31 -2.13 -19.94
C VAL A 438 -23.49 -1.29 -20.37
N SER A 439 -24.53 -1.92 -20.90
CA SER A 439 -25.77 -1.20 -21.26
C SER A 439 -26.74 -1.28 -20.10
N THR A 440 -27.41 -0.17 -19.80
CA THR A 440 -28.45 -0.13 -18.77
C THR A 440 -29.83 0.07 -19.39
N GLU A 441 -30.83 -0.62 -18.87
CA GLU A 441 -32.22 -0.45 -19.26
C GLU A 441 -33.07 -0.33 -17.99
N PHE A 442 -33.90 0.72 -17.90
CA PHE A 442 -34.77 0.98 -16.74
C PHE A 442 -34.03 0.96 -15.37
N GLY A 443 -32.82 1.53 -15.32
CA GLY A 443 -31.99 1.53 -14.11
C GLY A 443 -31.43 0.16 -13.72
N SER A 444 -31.46 -0.80 -14.63
CA SER A 444 -30.95 -2.16 -14.45
C SER A 444 -29.84 -2.45 -15.44
N PHE A 445 -28.87 -3.29 -15.06
CA PHE A 445 -27.96 -3.91 -16.02
C PHE A 445 -27.67 -5.36 -15.63
N THR A 446 -27.35 -6.18 -16.63
CA THR A 446 -26.91 -7.56 -16.44
C THR A 446 -25.51 -7.74 -17.00
N ILE A 447 -24.64 -8.40 -16.24
CA ILE A 447 -23.26 -8.68 -16.64
C ILE A 447 -22.86 -10.08 -16.20
N THR A 448 -22.04 -10.74 -17.02
CA THR A 448 -21.37 -11.98 -16.67
C THR A 448 -20.06 -11.67 -15.96
N ILE A 449 -19.93 -12.13 -14.72
CA ILE A 449 -18.72 -12.09 -13.91
C ILE A 449 -17.95 -13.39 -14.17
N PRO A 450 -16.76 -13.34 -14.78
CA PRO A 450 -16.03 -14.56 -15.11
C PRO A 450 -15.64 -15.36 -13.86
N SER A 451 -15.42 -16.66 -14.01
CA SER A 451 -14.76 -17.49 -12.99
C SER A 451 -13.43 -16.87 -12.54
N TRP A 452 -13.16 -16.84 -11.23
CA TRP A 452 -11.93 -16.26 -10.66
C TRP A 452 -11.57 -14.89 -11.25
N SER A 453 -12.33 -13.87 -10.86
CA SER A 453 -12.21 -12.56 -11.47
C SER A 453 -12.39 -11.40 -10.49
N VAL A 454 -11.85 -10.25 -10.91
CA VAL A 454 -12.11 -8.94 -10.34
C VAL A 454 -12.80 -8.11 -11.41
N VAL A 455 -13.97 -7.56 -11.09
CA VAL A 455 -14.77 -6.74 -12.00
C VAL A 455 -15.10 -5.42 -11.32
N VAL A 456 -14.80 -4.31 -11.97
CA VAL A 456 -15.22 -2.97 -11.52
C VAL A 456 -16.06 -2.32 -12.60
N ILE A 457 -17.24 -1.87 -12.23
CA ILE A 457 -18.21 -1.24 -13.11
C ILE A 457 -18.33 0.22 -12.71
N THR A 458 -18.19 1.11 -13.67
CA THR A 458 -18.44 2.54 -13.53
C THR A 458 -19.65 2.92 -14.35
N LEU A 459 -20.57 3.68 -13.76
CA LEU A 459 -21.79 4.09 -14.41
C LEU A 459 -22.14 5.52 -13.98
N PRO A 460 -22.11 6.51 -14.90
CA PRO A 460 -22.63 7.83 -14.62
C PRO A 460 -24.11 7.77 -14.21
N LEU A 461 -24.45 8.48 -13.14
CA LEU A 461 -25.79 8.63 -12.57
C LEU A 461 -26.43 9.97 -12.96
#